data_AF-A0A0F9J746-F1
#
_entry.id   AF-A0A0F9J746-F1
#
_cell.length_a   1.000
_cell.length_b   1.000
_cell.length_c   1.000
_cell.angle_alpha   90.00
_cell.angle_beta   90.00
_cell.angle_gamma   90.00
#
_symmetry.space_group_name_H-M   'P 1'
#
loop_
_entity.id
_entity.type
_entity.pdbx_description
1 polymer ?
#
loop_
_entity_poly.entity_id
_entity_poly.type
_entity_poly.pdbx_seq_one_letter_code
_entity_poly.pdbx_strand_id
1 'polypeptide(L)'
;MNKSHFRHAINACLDNSESLLADAQMLEFSEPPATAFALAIIAQEESAKAFLLKLVDKDIIPWNELIWRAARDHKCKQLLVMVMDFLNPDWDEFMARDNEWYADRVDGLLPRPVADALNIFRHEKIGRWESHNSPWDDPPVYDPKAKKVARGFIDRWKQDQLYIAVGKDGAVAPRRTVTQAQFETEMERASRLSSVVKEMLEEECTERFDYKLVMEAFQMLFNSINSSIKENP
;
A
#
# COMPACT_ATOMS: atom_id res chain seq x y z
N MET A 1 -17.35 -16.69 7.65
CA MET A 1 -16.93 -15.33 8.06
C MET A 1 -17.97 -14.34 7.53
N ASN A 2 -18.35 -13.30 8.28
CA ASN A 2 -19.49 -12.46 7.89
C ASN A 2 -19.06 -11.39 6.87
N LYS A 3 -19.38 -11.58 5.58
CA LYS A 3 -19.07 -10.63 4.50
C LYS A 3 -19.60 -9.21 4.78
N SER A 4 -20.70 -9.08 5.53
CA SER A 4 -21.24 -7.76 5.90
C SER A 4 -20.30 -6.95 6.79
N HIS A 5 -19.50 -7.60 7.66
CA HIS A 5 -18.53 -6.91 8.52
C HIS A 5 -17.37 -6.34 7.71
N PHE A 6 -16.89 -7.06 6.70
CA PHE A 6 -15.82 -6.55 5.83
C PHE A 6 -16.31 -5.40 4.97
N ARG A 7 -17.49 -5.51 4.36
CA ARG A 7 -18.07 -4.39 3.60
C ARG A 7 -18.20 -3.13 4.47
N HIS A 8 -18.70 -3.26 5.69
CA HIS A 8 -18.79 -2.14 6.63
C HIS A 8 -17.41 -1.56 6.97
N ALA A 9 -16.42 -2.42 7.29
CA ALA A 9 -15.06 -1.97 7.60
C ALA A 9 -14.37 -1.29 6.41
N ILE A 10 -14.58 -1.77 5.18
CA ILE A 10 -14.05 -1.16 3.95
C ILE A 10 -14.61 0.25 3.79
N ASN A 11 -15.94 0.41 3.89
CA ASN A 11 -16.58 1.73 3.80
C ASN A 11 -16.07 2.67 4.90
N ALA A 12 -15.97 2.21 6.15
CA ALA A 12 -15.46 3.03 7.24
C ALA A 12 -14.01 3.51 7.02
N CYS A 13 -13.17 2.68 6.38
CA CYS A 13 -11.81 3.09 6.00
C CYS A 13 -11.83 4.15 4.89
N LEU A 14 -12.73 4.03 3.91
CA LEU A 14 -12.87 5.03 2.83
C LEU A 14 -13.41 6.35 3.36
N ASP A 15 -14.46 6.33 4.19
CA ASP A 15 -15.02 7.52 4.82
C ASP A 15 -13.95 8.26 5.64
N ASN A 16 -13.12 7.52 6.38
CA ASN A 16 -12.01 8.09 7.13
C ASN A 16 -10.92 8.66 6.21
N SER A 17 -10.58 7.98 5.12
CA SER A 17 -9.64 8.48 4.10
C SER A 17 -10.12 9.81 3.50
N GLU A 18 -11.39 9.92 3.15
CA GLU A 18 -12.00 11.13 2.59
C GLU A 18 -12.04 12.27 3.61
N SER A 19 -12.40 11.98 4.86
CA SER A 19 -12.35 12.98 5.95
C SER A 19 -10.94 13.52 6.14
N LEU A 20 -9.93 12.65 6.15
CA LEU A 20 -8.53 13.05 6.27
C LEU A 20 -8.06 13.91 5.08
N LEU A 21 -8.54 13.62 3.87
CA LEU A 21 -8.26 14.44 2.69
C LEU A 21 -8.93 15.80 2.76
N ALA A 22 -10.18 15.86 3.21
CA ALA A 22 -10.88 17.12 3.43
C ALA A 22 -10.13 17.98 4.47
N ASP A 23 -9.71 17.38 5.59
CA ASP A 23 -8.91 18.05 6.60
C ASP A 23 -7.55 18.52 6.07
N ALA A 24 -6.89 17.71 5.24
CA ALA A 24 -5.63 18.08 4.59
C ALA A 24 -5.82 19.27 3.64
N GLN A 25 -6.90 19.29 2.87
CA GLN A 25 -7.24 20.39 1.96
C GLN A 25 -7.51 21.69 2.71
N MET A 26 -8.17 21.64 3.87
CA MET A 26 -8.37 22.82 4.73
C MET A 26 -7.05 23.44 5.22
N LEU A 27 -5.95 22.69 5.19
CA LEU A 27 -4.62 23.11 5.61
C LEU A 27 -3.67 23.39 4.43
N GLU A 28 -4.14 23.36 3.18
CA GLU A 28 -3.31 23.37 1.97
C GLU A 28 -2.43 24.61 1.80
N PHE A 29 -2.84 25.76 2.35
CA PHE A 29 -2.11 27.02 2.30
C PHE A 29 -1.24 27.29 3.54
N SER A 30 -1.03 26.28 4.38
CA SER A 30 -0.09 26.38 5.51
C SER A 30 1.34 26.39 4.99
N GLU A 31 2.20 27.25 5.56
CA GLU A 31 3.62 27.29 5.22
C GLU A 31 4.47 26.88 6.44
N PRO A 32 5.10 25.68 6.43
CA PRO A 32 5.02 24.63 5.41
C PRO A 32 3.73 23.79 5.49
N PRO A 33 3.32 23.08 4.41
CA PRO A 33 2.13 22.22 4.40
C PRO A 33 2.37 20.88 5.12
N ALA A 34 3.06 20.90 6.25
CA ALA A 34 3.56 19.71 6.94
C ALA A 34 2.42 18.82 7.47
N THR A 35 1.46 19.40 8.19
CA THR A 35 0.30 18.65 8.72
C THR A 35 -0.59 18.15 7.58
N ALA A 36 -0.85 19.00 6.58
CA ALA A 36 -1.64 18.65 5.40
C ALA A 36 -1.03 17.43 4.67
N PHE A 37 0.29 17.45 4.45
CA PHE A 37 1.03 16.32 3.90
C PHE A 37 0.89 15.05 4.73
N ALA A 38 1.05 15.15 6.06
CA ALA A 38 0.92 13.98 6.91
C ALA A 38 -0.48 13.36 6.85
N LEU A 39 -1.53 14.19 6.81
CA LEU A 39 -2.91 13.73 6.67
C LEU A 39 -3.14 13.04 5.31
N ALA A 40 -2.59 13.57 4.22
CA ALA A 40 -2.65 12.93 2.91
C ALA A 40 -2.02 11.52 2.92
N ILE A 41 -0.85 11.36 3.56
CA ILE A 41 -0.22 10.04 3.73
C ILE A 41 -1.08 9.10 4.60
N ILE A 42 -1.72 9.60 5.66
CA ILE A 42 -2.61 8.77 6.48
C ILE A 42 -3.84 8.34 5.68
N ALA A 43 -4.41 9.22 4.84
CA ALA A 43 -5.50 8.88 3.94
C ALA A 43 -5.11 7.73 3.00
N GLN A 44 -3.93 7.80 2.36
CA GLN A 44 -3.41 6.71 1.53
C GLN A 44 -3.33 5.38 2.30
N GLU A 45 -2.91 5.41 3.58
CA GLU A 45 -2.87 4.22 4.40
C GLU A 45 -4.26 3.66 4.71
N GLU A 46 -5.27 4.50 4.90
CA GLU A 46 -6.66 4.07 5.10
C GLU A 46 -7.24 3.47 3.81
N SER A 47 -6.98 4.06 2.64
CA SER A 47 -7.33 3.45 1.35
C SER A 47 -6.64 2.10 1.16
N ALA A 48 -5.35 1.98 1.50
CA ALA A 48 -4.61 0.72 1.41
C ALA A 48 -5.14 -0.36 2.36
N LYS A 49 -5.62 0.03 3.54
CA LYS A 49 -6.32 -0.88 4.46
C LYS A 49 -7.65 -1.34 3.86
N ALA A 50 -8.41 -0.42 3.28
CA ALA A 50 -9.66 -0.73 2.59
C ALA A 50 -9.45 -1.70 1.41
N PHE A 51 -8.39 -1.49 0.63
CA PHE A 51 -7.96 -2.39 -0.43
C PHE A 51 -7.65 -3.80 0.09
N LEU A 52 -6.85 -3.93 1.16
CA LEU A 52 -6.54 -5.23 1.76
C LEU A 52 -7.80 -5.97 2.23
N LEU A 53 -8.71 -5.25 2.89
CA LEU A 53 -10.00 -5.81 3.33
C LEU A 53 -10.87 -6.21 2.15
N LYS A 54 -10.78 -5.50 1.01
CA LYS A 54 -11.51 -5.86 -0.20
C LYS A 54 -10.98 -7.13 -0.86
N LEU A 55 -9.66 -7.37 -0.81
CA LEU A 55 -9.09 -8.66 -1.24
C LEU A 55 -9.63 -9.82 -0.40
N VAL A 56 -9.80 -9.61 0.91
CA VAL A 56 -10.41 -10.58 1.82
C VAL A 56 -11.89 -10.81 1.50
N ASP A 57 -12.66 -9.74 1.28
CA ASP A 57 -14.09 -9.79 0.92
C ASP A 57 -14.35 -10.56 -0.38
N LYS A 58 -13.43 -10.45 -1.35
CA LYS A 58 -13.44 -11.20 -2.62
C LYS A 58 -12.82 -12.62 -2.52
N ASP A 59 -12.49 -13.08 -1.32
CA ASP A 59 -11.88 -14.40 -1.07
C ASP A 59 -10.53 -14.62 -1.82
N ILE A 60 -9.82 -13.52 -2.17
CA ILE A 60 -8.52 -13.56 -2.85
C ILE A 60 -7.39 -13.91 -1.86
N ILE A 61 -7.49 -13.39 -0.64
CA ILE A 61 -6.59 -13.72 0.47
C ILE A 61 -7.39 -14.15 1.70
N PRO A 62 -6.91 -15.12 2.49
CA PRO A 62 -7.60 -15.57 3.68
C PRO A 62 -7.46 -14.57 4.82
N TRP A 63 -8.55 -14.26 5.53
CA TRP A 63 -8.45 -13.51 6.78
C TRP A 63 -7.87 -14.38 7.89
N ASN A 64 -6.78 -13.90 8.50
CA ASN A 64 -6.13 -14.52 9.65
C ASN A 64 -5.44 -13.43 10.50
N GLU A 65 -4.80 -13.82 11.61
CA GLU A 65 -4.10 -12.90 12.51
C GLU A 65 -2.99 -12.10 11.80
N LEU A 66 -2.34 -12.68 10.79
CA LEU A 66 -1.24 -12.05 10.07
C LEU A 66 -1.76 -10.98 9.10
N ILE A 67 -2.88 -11.22 8.42
CA ILE A 67 -3.56 -10.21 7.61
C ILE A 67 -4.12 -9.10 8.49
N TRP A 68 -4.69 -9.45 9.64
CA TRP A 68 -5.13 -8.46 10.64
C TRP A 68 -3.96 -7.60 11.13
N ARG A 69 -2.81 -8.20 11.40
CA ARG A 69 -1.57 -7.49 11.75
C ARG A 69 -1.07 -6.62 10.60
N ALA A 70 -1.11 -7.12 9.36
CA ALA A 70 -0.72 -6.37 8.17
C ALA A 70 -1.60 -5.12 7.94
N ALA A 71 -2.90 -5.21 8.20
CA ALA A 71 -3.84 -4.09 8.14
C ALA A 71 -3.50 -2.94 9.13
N ARG A 72 -2.73 -3.24 10.19
CA ARG A 72 -2.30 -2.29 11.22
C ARG A 72 -0.87 -1.81 11.06
N ASP A 73 -0.05 -2.50 10.28
CA ASP A 73 1.36 -2.16 10.06
C ASP A 73 1.48 -1.09 8.96
N HIS A 74 2.01 0.09 9.31
CA HIS A 74 2.15 1.20 8.37
C HIS A 74 3.01 0.84 7.15
N LYS A 75 4.05 0.03 7.30
CA LYS A 75 4.93 -0.36 6.18
C LYS A 75 4.21 -1.31 5.23
N CYS A 76 3.39 -2.23 5.74
CA CYS A 76 2.54 -3.08 4.92
C CYS A 76 1.56 -2.24 4.09
N LYS A 77 0.87 -1.27 4.71
CA LYS A 77 -0.04 -0.37 4.00
C LYS A 77 0.69 0.42 2.91
N GLN A 78 1.87 0.94 3.20
CA GLN A 78 2.68 1.68 2.22
C GLN A 78 3.20 0.81 1.06
N LEU A 79 3.44 -0.49 1.28
CA LEU A 79 3.72 -1.43 0.18
C LEU A 79 2.48 -1.64 -0.71
N LEU A 80 1.29 -1.74 -0.11
CA LEU A 80 0.04 -1.84 -0.86
C LEU A 80 -0.28 -0.56 -1.62
N VAL A 81 0.09 0.62 -1.11
CA VAL A 81 -0.02 1.89 -1.83
C VAL A 81 0.73 1.81 -3.17
N MET A 82 1.94 1.23 -3.22
CA MET A 82 2.68 1.05 -4.48
C MET A 82 1.94 0.17 -5.49
N VAL A 83 1.22 -0.84 -5.01
CA VAL A 83 0.41 -1.74 -5.84
C VAL A 83 -0.83 -1.01 -6.35
N MET A 84 -1.46 -0.19 -5.52
CA MET A 84 -2.63 0.57 -5.90
C MET A 84 -2.32 1.71 -6.87
N ASP A 85 -1.14 2.35 -6.76
CA ASP A 85 -0.68 3.32 -7.77
C ASP A 85 -0.54 2.68 -9.15
N PHE A 86 -0.02 1.45 -9.20
CA PHE A 86 0.06 0.71 -10.45
C PHE A 86 -1.33 0.52 -11.09
N LEU A 87 -2.36 0.27 -10.28
CA LEU A 87 -3.75 0.09 -10.73
C LEU A 87 -4.42 1.38 -11.20
N ASN A 88 -3.97 2.53 -10.73
CA ASN A 88 -4.52 3.83 -11.10
C ASN A 88 -3.42 4.90 -11.06
N PRO A 89 -2.50 4.95 -12.05
CA PRO A 89 -1.37 5.88 -12.07
C PRO A 89 -1.81 7.35 -12.16
N ASP A 90 -0.92 8.29 -11.87
CA ASP A 90 -1.13 9.68 -12.28
C ASP A 90 -1.01 9.83 -13.81
N TRP A 91 -1.41 11.00 -14.33
CA TRP A 91 -1.42 11.27 -15.77
C TRP A 91 -0.04 11.19 -16.41
N ASP A 92 0.99 11.66 -15.71
CA ASP A 92 2.36 11.65 -16.22
C ASP A 92 2.89 10.22 -16.31
N GLU A 93 2.69 9.40 -15.27
CA GLU A 93 3.02 7.99 -15.28
C GLU A 93 2.17 7.25 -16.33
N PHE A 94 0.88 7.54 -16.45
CA PHE A 94 0.02 6.95 -17.48
C PHE A 94 0.58 7.18 -18.89
N MET A 95 1.04 8.39 -19.18
CA MET A 95 1.66 8.76 -20.47
C MET A 95 3.08 8.23 -20.62
N ALA A 96 3.84 8.14 -19.53
CA ALA A 96 5.24 7.71 -19.50
C ALA A 96 5.42 6.18 -19.42
N ARG A 97 4.32 5.40 -19.31
CA ARG A 97 4.31 3.95 -19.52
C ARG A 97 4.68 3.66 -20.99
N ASP A 98 5.98 3.72 -21.24
CA ASP A 98 6.65 3.50 -22.52
C ASP A 98 6.46 2.05 -23.01
N ASN A 99 6.88 1.77 -24.24
CA ASN A 99 6.77 0.49 -24.92
C ASN A 99 7.34 -0.71 -24.14
N GLU A 100 8.36 -0.53 -23.28
CA GLU A 100 8.87 -1.60 -22.39
C GLU A 100 7.79 -2.08 -21.39
N TRP A 101 6.97 -1.15 -20.89
CA TRP A 101 5.87 -1.47 -20.00
C TRP A 101 4.76 -2.22 -20.72
N TYR A 102 4.53 -1.89 -21.99
CA TYR A 102 3.64 -2.66 -22.86
C TYR A 102 4.18 -4.08 -23.13
N ALA A 103 5.50 -4.27 -23.29
CA ALA A 103 6.09 -5.58 -23.49
C ALA A 103 5.91 -6.49 -22.26
N ASP A 104 6.25 -5.99 -21.06
CA ASP A 104 6.03 -6.73 -19.80
C ASP A 104 4.54 -7.04 -19.59
N ARG A 105 3.65 -6.11 -19.94
CA ARG A 105 2.20 -6.29 -19.85
C ARG A 105 1.68 -7.35 -20.83
N VAL A 106 2.24 -7.43 -22.03
CA VAL A 106 1.94 -8.49 -23.02
C VAL A 106 2.35 -9.86 -22.49
N ASP A 107 3.48 -9.93 -21.78
CA ASP A 107 3.98 -11.16 -21.16
C ASP A 107 3.30 -11.47 -19.81
N GLY A 108 2.37 -10.63 -19.36
CA GLY A 108 1.66 -10.81 -18.09
C GLY A 108 2.54 -10.61 -16.86
N LEU A 109 3.59 -9.79 -16.95
CA LEU A 109 4.52 -9.51 -15.87
C LEU A 109 4.18 -8.18 -15.17
N LEU A 110 4.25 -8.20 -13.84
CA LEU A 110 4.17 -6.98 -13.04
C LEU A 110 5.48 -6.19 -13.15
N PRO A 111 5.42 -4.84 -13.19
CA PRO A 111 6.62 -4.02 -13.15
C PRO A 111 7.43 -4.34 -11.89
N ARG A 112 8.75 -4.39 -12.04
CA ARG A 112 9.64 -4.84 -10.97
C ARG A 112 9.39 -4.19 -9.59
N PRO A 113 9.19 -2.85 -9.47
CA PRO A 113 8.89 -2.24 -8.17
C PRO A 113 7.59 -2.75 -7.52
N VAL A 114 6.58 -3.10 -8.32
CA VAL A 114 5.28 -3.61 -7.87
C VAL A 114 5.40 -5.07 -7.47
N ALA A 115 6.05 -5.89 -8.31
CA ALA A 115 6.34 -7.29 -8.01
C ALA A 115 7.16 -7.42 -6.72
N ASP A 116 8.20 -6.59 -6.54
CA ASP A 116 9.03 -6.59 -5.35
C ASP A 116 8.28 -6.06 -4.11
N ALA A 117 7.36 -5.09 -4.27
CA ALA A 117 6.50 -4.67 -3.17
C ALA A 117 5.59 -5.80 -2.68
N LEU A 118 4.99 -6.57 -3.59
CA LEU A 118 4.18 -7.76 -3.26
C LEU A 118 5.02 -8.85 -2.59
N ASN A 119 6.21 -9.16 -3.13
CA ASN A 119 7.11 -10.15 -2.56
C ASN A 119 7.57 -9.77 -1.15
N ILE A 120 7.92 -8.50 -0.93
CA ILE A 120 8.26 -8.01 0.41
C ILE A 120 7.03 -8.09 1.33
N PHE A 121 5.86 -7.69 0.87
CA PHE A 121 4.62 -7.76 1.66
C PHE A 121 4.31 -9.21 2.10
N ARG A 122 4.39 -10.17 1.18
CA ARG A 122 4.07 -11.58 1.47
C ARG A 122 5.17 -12.27 2.25
N HIS A 123 6.42 -12.23 1.79
CA HIS A 123 7.48 -13.09 2.32
C HIS A 123 8.26 -12.41 3.45
N GLU A 124 8.62 -11.14 3.28
CA GLU A 124 9.46 -10.43 4.27
C GLU A 124 8.65 -9.89 5.45
N LYS A 125 7.41 -9.44 5.21
CA LYS A 125 6.55 -8.93 6.27
C LYS A 125 5.76 -10.07 6.89
N ILE A 126 4.86 -10.68 6.13
CA ILE A 126 3.99 -11.74 6.64
C ILE A 126 4.78 -13.03 6.91
N GLY A 127 5.63 -13.48 5.98
CA GLY A 127 6.39 -14.72 6.13
C GLY A 127 7.37 -14.73 7.31
N ARG A 128 7.94 -13.58 7.69
CA ARG A 128 8.74 -13.47 8.93
C ARG A 128 7.90 -13.57 10.19
N TRP A 129 6.66 -13.07 10.17
CA TRP A 129 5.74 -13.25 11.29
C TRP A 129 5.26 -14.70 11.42
N GLU A 130 5.13 -15.42 10.31
CA GLU A 130 4.80 -16.84 10.27
C GLU A 130 5.93 -17.70 10.87
N SER A 131 7.14 -17.55 10.34
CA SER A 131 8.27 -18.45 10.62
C SER A 131 9.17 -18.03 11.78
N HIS A 132 8.99 -16.81 12.30
CA HIS A 132 9.92 -16.16 13.25
C HIS A 132 11.38 -16.03 12.74
N ASN A 133 11.64 -16.39 11.48
CA ASN A 133 12.94 -16.38 10.83
C ASN A 133 12.86 -15.74 9.44
N SER A 134 14.02 -15.51 8.82
CA SER A 134 14.06 -15.16 7.40
C SER A 134 13.58 -16.35 6.57
N PRO A 135 12.64 -16.19 5.63
CA PRO A 135 12.26 -17.27 4.73
C PRO A 135 13.33 -17.57 3.66
N TRP A 136 14.38 -16.74 3.59
CA TRP A 136 15.47 -16.86 2.62
C TRP A 136 16.80 -17.14 3.30
N ASP A 137 17.53 -18.12 2.76
CA ASP A 137 18.93 -18.38 3.09
C ASP A 137 19.85 -17.30 2.47
N ASP A 138 19.50 -16.81 1.27
CA ASP A 138 20.10 -15.63 0.63
C ASP A 138 18.98 -14.67 0.17
N PRO A 139 18.87 -13.46 0.76
CA PRO A 139 17.75 -12.58 0.49
C PRO A 139 17.75 -12.06 -0.96
N PRO A 140 16.59 -12.05 -1.65
CA PRO A 140 16.49 -11.54 -3.01
C PRO A 140 16.93 -10.08 -3.15
N VAL A 141 17.45 -9.73 -4.33
CA VAL A 141 17.80 -8.35 -4.68
C VAL A 141 16.55 -7.60 -5.15
N TYR A 142 15.86 -7.00 -4.17
CA TYR A 142 14.68 -6.16 -4.41
C TYR A 142 15.01 -4.79 -5.03
N ASP A 143 14.06 -4.29 -5.81
CA ASP A 143 14.01 -2.94 -6.34
C ASP A 143 14.24 -1.88 -5.26
N PRO A 144 15.09 -0.85 -5.52
CA PRO A 144 15.39 0.18 -4.54
C PRO A 144 14.17 0.96 -4.03
N LYS A 145 13.14 1.22 -4.87
CA LYS A 145 11.93 1.95 -4.46
C LYS A 145 11.12 1.10 -3.47
N ALA A 146 10.85 -0.16 -3.82
CA ALA A 146 10.13 -1.09 -2.94
C ALA A 146 10.86 -1.28 -1.61
N LYS A 147 12.18 -1.46 -1.65
CA LYS A 147 13.03 -1.60 -0.46
C LYS A 147 13.02 -0.35 0.43
N LYS A 148 13.02 0.85 -0.17
CA LYS A 148 12.94 2.13 0.56
C LYS A 148 11.61 2.26 1.30
N VAL A 149 10.50 1.90 0.65
CA VAL A 149 9.16 1.87 1.25
C VAL A 149 9.09 0.85 2.39
N ALA A 150 9.54 -0.40 2.15
CA ALA A 150 9.59 -1.46 3.15
C ALA A 150 10.37 -1.09 4.41
N ARG A 151 11.44 -0.31 4.25
CA ARG A 151 12.25 0.20 5.36
C ARG A 151 11.57 1.34 6.13
N GLY A 152 10.36 1.74 5.77
CA GLY A 152 9.57 2.78 6.45
C GLY A 152 10.01 4.20 6.12
N PHE A 153 10.49 4.45 4.90
CA PHE A 153 10.86 5.81 4.50
C PHE A 153 9.67 6.78 4.55
N ILE A 154 8.54 6.41 3.95
CA ILE A 154 7.33 7.24 3.92
C ILE A 154 6.76 7.43 5.33
N ASP A 155 6.71 6.36 6.12
CA ASP A 155 6.26 6.43 7.52
C ASP A 155 7.11 7.38 8.37
N ARG A 156 8.44 7.33 8.23
CA ARG A 156 9.33 8.31 8.88
C ARG A 156 9.09 9.72 8.37
N TRP A 157 8.91 9.92 7.07
CA TRP A 157 8.69 11.25 6.51
C TRP A 157 7.38 11.88 7.01
N LYS A 158 6.29 11.09 7.06
CA LYS A 158 5.03 11.44 7.73
C LYS A 158 5.25 11.79 9.20
N GLN A 159 5.96 10.94 9.96
CA GLN A 159 6.25 11.22 11.37
C GLN A 159 7.08 12.49 11.56
N ASP A 160 8.04 12.76 10.69
CA ASP A 160 8.85 13.97 10.71
C ASP A 160 7.99 15.24 10.55
N GLN A 161 6.78 15.16 10.00
CA GLN A 161 5.89 16.32 9.87
C GLN A 161 5.05 16.57 11.12
N LEU A 162 4.68 15.51 11.85
CA LEU A 162 3.82 15.61 13.03
C LEU A 162 4.59 15.70 14.35
N TYR A 163 5.74 15.04 14.42
CA TYR A 163 6.49 14.87 15.66
C TYR A 163 7.88 15.51 15.58
N ILE A 164 8.37 15.92 16.75
CA ILE A 164 9.76 16.30 16.95
C ILE A 164 10.52 15.06 17.39
N ALA A 165 11.49 14.62 16.59
CA ALA A 165 12.40 13.56 16.97
C ALA A 165 13.48 14.10 17.92
N VAL A 166 13.73 13.36 19.00
CA VAL A 166 14.74 13.69 20.01
C VAL A 166 15.83 12.63 19.98
N GLY A 167 17.08 13.08 19.84
CA GLY A 167 18.28 12.26 19.82
C GLY A 167 18.58 11.64 21.19
N LYS A 168 19.51 10.68 21.22
CA LYS A 168 19.92 9.99 22.46
C LYS A 168 20.56 10.93 23.48
N ASP A 169 21.11 12.04 23.01
CA ASP A 169 21.70 13.14 23.77
C ASP A 169 20.68 14.21 24.19
N GLY A 170 19.40 14.02 23.88
CA GLY A 170 18.34 15.01 24.13
C GLY A 170 18.27 16.13 23.09
N ALA A 171 19.10 16.11 22.05
CA ALA A 171 19.09 17.13 21.01
C ALA A 171 17.89 16.95 20.06
N VAL A 172 17.38 18.05 19.51
CA VAL A 172 16.35 18.01 18.46
C VAL A 172 16.98 17.51 17.15
N ALA A 173 16.42 16.44 16.59
CA ALA A 173 16.87 15.91 15.31
C ALA A 173 16.38 16.80 14.15
N PRO A 174 17.16 16.94 13.05
CA PRO A 174 16.74 17.67 11.87
C PRO A 174 15.47 17.08 11.24
N ARG A 175 14.55 17.95 10.80
CA ARG A 175 13.30 17.57 10.15
C ARG A 175 13.35 17.80 8.65
N ARG A 176 12.67 16.96 7.89
CA ARG A 176 12.43 17.19 6.47
C ARG A 176 11.35 18.26 6.31
N THR A 177 11.62 19.24 5.46
CA THR A 177 10.61 20.19 5.00
C THR A 177 9.85 19.58 3.82
N VAL A 178 8.54 19.79 3.79
CA VAL A 178 7.69 19.43 2.66
C VAL A 178 7.43 20.67 1.83
N THR A 179 7.55 20.55 0.51
CA THR A 179 7.18 21.61 -0.43
C THR A 179 5.70 21.51 -0.82
N GLN A 180 5.13 22.60 -1.31
CA GLN A 180 3.75 22.60 -1.81
C GLN A 180 3.52 21.52 -2.88
N ALA A 181 4.42 21.42 -3.86
CA ALA A 181 4.35 20.40 -4.91
C ALA A 181 4.36 18.96 -4.36
N GLN A 182 5.18 18.69 -3.33
CA GLN A 182 5.18 17.36 -2.70
C GLN A 182 3.86 17.05 -1.99
N PHE A 183 3.27 18.05 -1.33
CA PHE A 183 1.94 17.92 -0.74
C PHE A 183 0.87 17.66 -1.81
N GLU A 184 0.84 18.44 -2.89
CA GLU A 184 -0.12 18.29 -3.99
C GLU A 184 -0.04 16.90 -4.63
N THR A 185 1.18 16.38 -4.85
CA THR A 185 1.37 15.01 -5.35
C THR A 185 0.77 13.97 -4.41
N GLU A 186 1.01 14.05 -3.10
CA GLU A 186 0.50 13.05 -2.17
C GLU A 186 -1.02 13.18 -1.93
N MET A 187 -1.58 14.38 -2.09
CA MET A 187 -3.02 14.64 -2.10
C MET A 187 -3.71 13.99 -3.29
N GLU A 188 -3.21 14.25 -4.50
CA GLU A 188 -3.73 13.65 -5.73
C GLU A 188 -3.66 12.12 -5.63
N ARG A 189 -2.51 11.61 -5.20
CA ARG A 189 -2.29 10.18 -4.99
C ARG A 189 -3.34 9.59 -4.06
N ALA A 190 -3.54 10.16 -2.87
CA ALA A 190 -4.54 9.67 -1.91
C ALA A 190 -5.97 9.62 -2.48
N SER A 191 -6.34 10.61 -3.30
CA SER A 191 -7.61 10.64 -4.02
C SER A 191 -7.70 9.47 -5.02
N ARG A 192 -6.67 9.28 -5.86
CA ARG A 192 -6.59 8.14 -6.81
C ARG A 192 -6.71 6.78 -6.13
N LEU A 193 -6.04 6.60 -4.98
CA LEU A 193 -6.09 5.34 -4.22
C LEU A 193 -7.48 5.05 -3.68
N SER A 194 -8.20 6.07 -3.22
CA SER A 194 -9.59 5.91 -2.75
C SER A 194 -10.51 5.50 -3.91
N SER A 195 -10.31 6.07 -5.10
CA SER A 195 -11.04 5.69 -6.32
C SER A 195 -10.83 4.22 -6.69
N VAL A 196 -9.60 3.69 -6.58
CA VAL A 196 -9.34 2.25 -6.85
C VAL A 196 -10.26 1.36 -6.02
N VAL A 197 -10.40 1.63 -4.73
CA VAL A 197 -11.23 0.79 -3.86
C VAL A 197 -12.72 0.98 -4.16
N LYS A 198 -13.17 2.20 -4.48
CA LYS A 198 -14.55 2.47 -4.90
C LYS A 198 -14.93 1.69 -6.16
N GLU A 199 -14.08 1.75 -7.19
CA GLU A 199 -14.25 0.98 -8.42
C GLU A 199 -14.30 -0.53 -8.14
N MET A 200 -13.50 -1.03 -7.17
CA MET A 200 -13.57 -2.43 -6.73
C MET A 200 -14.88 -2.78 -6.02
N LEU A 201 -15.49 -1.83 -5.30
CA LEU A 201 -16.77 -2.00 -4.60
C LEU A 201 -17.96 -1.99 -5.55
N GLU A 202 -17.84 -1.28 -6.67
CA GLU A 202 -18.82 -1.14 -7.76
C GLU A 202 -18.58 -2.15 -8.89
N GLU A 203 -17.48 -2.90 -8.82
CA GLU A 203 -17.05 -3.93 -9.78
C GLU A 203 -16.65 -3.41 -11.17
N GLU A 204 -16.37 -2.11 -11.28
CA GLU A 204 -16.01 -1.42 -12.53
C GLU A 204 -14.58 -1.72 -13.01
N CYS A 205 -13.69 -2.14 -12.11
CA CYS A 205 -12.31 -2.46 -12.44
C CYS A 205 -12.10 -3.90 -12.95
N THR A 206 -13.14 -4.75 -12.94
CA THR A 206 -13.03 -6.20 -13.17
C THR A 206 -12.49 -6.58 -14.54
N GLU A 207 -12.73 -5.77 -15.57
CA GLU A 207 -12.25 -6.03 -16.93
C GLU A 207 -10.87 -5.43 -17.23
N ARG A 208 -10.31 -4.60 -16.34
CA ARG A 208 -8.99 -3.99 -16.55
C ARG A 208 -7.90 -5.05 -16.42
N PHE A 209 -7.02 -5.14 -17.42
CA PHE A 209 -5.93 -6.13 -17.45
C PHE A 209 -5.03 -6.05 -16.21
N ASP A 210 -4.60 -4.84 -15.83
CA ASP A 210 -3.71 -4.61 -14.69
C ASP A 210 -4.35 -5.05 -13.37
N TYR A 211 -5.68 -4.87 -13.26
CA TYR A 211 -6.44 -5.34 -12.11
C TYR A 211 -6.41 -6.86 -12.02
N LYS A 212 -6.74 -7.58 -13.12
CA LYS A 212 -6.70 -9.05 -13.16
C LYS A 212 -5.31 -9.56 -12.78
N LEU A 213 -4.27 -8.97 -13.36
CA LEU A 213 -2.87 -9.33 -13.08
C LEU A 213 -2.51 -9.19 -11.59
N VAL A 214 -2.87 -8.07 -10.94
CA VAL A 214 -2.61 -7.87 -9.51
C VAL A 214 -3.41 -8.86 -8.65
N MET A 215 -4.68 -9.10 -8.98
CA MET A 215 -5.51 -10.06 -8.24
C MET A 215 -4.95 -11.48 -8.34
N GLU A 216 -4.53 -11.91 -9.52
CA GLU A 216 -3.88 -13.20 -9.76
C GLU A 216 -2.56 -13.32 -8.99
N ALA A 217 -1.74 -12.27 -8.98
CA ALA A 217 -0.50 -12.25 -8.20
C ALA A 217 -0.76 -12.43 -6.70
N PHE A 218 -1.74 -11.71 -6.12
CA PHE A 218 -2.15 -11.94 -4.72
C PHE A 218 -2.63 -13.37 -4.51
N GLN A 219 -3.49 -13.87 -5.39
CA GLN A 219 -4.03 -15.21 -5.25
C GLN A 219 -2.94 -16.28 -5.30
N MET A 220 -1.96 -16.18 -6.20
CA MET A 220 -0.80 -17.09 -6.26
C MET A 220 0.05 -17.02 -4.99
N LEU A 221 0.37 -15.82 -4.53
CA LEU A 221 1.22 -15.60 -3.35
C LEU A 221 0.59 -16.11 -2.05
N PHE A 222 -0.74 -16.09 -1.94
CA PHE A 222 -1.47 -16.50 -0.74
C PHE A 222 -2.08 -17.91 -0.83
N ASN A 223 -2.30 -18.47 -2.02
CA ASN A 223 -2.76 -19.86 -2.20
C ASN A 223 -1.66 -20.91 -1.97
N SER A 224 -0.39 -20.55 -2.15
CA SER A 224 0.76 -21.42 -1.85
C SER A 224 0.80 -21.94 -0.39
N ILE A 225 -0.09 -21.44 0.48
CA ILE A 225 -0.25 -21.84 1.89
C ILE A 225 -1.17 -23.06 2.05
N ASN A 226 -2.11 -23.30 1.12
CA ASN A 226 -3.07 -24.41 1.26
C ASN A 226 -2.49 -25.78 0.86
N SER A 227 -1.36 -25.83 0.15
CA SER A 227 -0.71 -27.08 -0.26
C SER A 227 0.30 -27.63 0.77
N SER A 228 0.74 -26.82 1.74
CA SER A 228 1.70 -27.24 2.77
C SER A 228 1.07 -27.64 4.12
N ILE A 229 -0.25 -27.59 4.25
CA ILE A 229 -1.00 -28.00 5.46
C ILE A 229 -1.91 -29.21 5.18
N LYS A 230 -1.55 -30.06 4.21
CA LYS A 230 -2.15 -31.38 4.08
C LYS A 230 -1.13 -32.48 4.38
N GLU A 231 -1.52 -33.27 5.37
CA GLU A 231 -1.06 -34.62 5.72
C GLU A 231 0.21 -34.71 6.58
N ASN A 232 -0.01 -34.84 7.89
CA ASN A 232 0.44 -36.05 8.56
C ASN A 232 -0.79 -36.72 9.20
N PRO A 233 -1.02 -38.03 8.96
CA PRO A 233 -2.13 -38.79 9.52
C PRO A 233 -2.05 -38.93 11.04
#